data_AF-A0A6I7PPC9-F1
#
_entry.id   AF-A0A6I7PPC9-F1
#
_cell.length_a   1.000
_cell.length_b   1.000
_cell.length_c   1.000
_cell.angle_alpha   90.00
_cell.angle_beta   90.00
_cell.angle_gamma   90.00
#
_symmetry.space_group_name_H-M   'P 1'
#
loop_
_entity.id
_entity.type
_entity.pdbx_description
1 polymer ?
#
loop_
_entity_poly.entity_id
_entity_poly.type
_entity_poly.pdbx_seq_one_letter_code
_entity_poly.pdbx_strand_id
1 'polypeptide(L)'
;MTRHLLLGALLTVAVLTPGCRAETGSPEAAFRLRGADGVTYTVHTETIEDGAAIGLDGNAAVSVFRVDDGFTGDGRGAVLALALRDAGGAQIGLIGNSGQGRITRSLPEAAPGMVVIETELPADDRVQGFFVVHAGNGGTPRVASAAVTDRSARFDHDGSTAFIGAGIELLAFDWQARRNTTLHIPDVERTLPAEQPWSITVRFAADTDVAAGAPDRRAYTAGRVRLSAPGQSRAMNLVLTAGNRRLYFTNGIVGFAPETIEIEAEPGMGIEHVGLHSDGRVGVDTVYPAIPADLGVINFYNQRAWRHPRFELFAWNVADNVLIFDFADLDIQRDMFGRLGFFVAVAGEAGQVHPEEYYEGRHTYHAHDYRPQDLAPFFTIAEQTGVGLNPREEFLRDVLIDYGIIHRDTEGYREGHGAVLSFSRATWRPLRQRLLRHEAMHGIFYVSERFRQGAFELWERMSPLEQEYWRLFLGNKGRMDGREGYDGYDVERHYLLVNEMQAHVLQLHPQEVNPYFRDFYARRIREVAPQSAHIVDQLLASEPDVFVHTRHALELLLEEVSGVSGGYLMAVYPDDAEILHD
;
A
#
# COMPACT_ATOMS: atom_id res chain seq x y z
N MET A 1 -68.40 10.20 21.31
CA MET A 1 -68.75 9.76 19.94
C MET A 1 -67.68 8.76 19.52
N THR A 2 -67.90 7.46 19.32
CA THR A 2 -69.07 6.59 19.50
C THR A 2 -68.49 5.19 19.74
N ARG A 3 -69.07 4.45 20.69
CA ARG A 3 -68.73 3.07 21.10
C ARG A 3 -69.45 2.07 20.18
N HIS A 4 -68.83 0.90 19.96
CA HIS A 4 -69.47 -0.42 19.80
C HIS A 4 -68.42 -1.43 20.32
N LEU A 5 -68.54 -2.22 21.39
CA LEU A 5 -69.61 -3.01 22.01
C LEU A 5 -70.17 -4.10 21.09
N LEU A 6 -69.63 -5.32 21.25
CA LEU A 6 -70.41 -6.55 21.10
C LEU A 6 -69.88 -7.64 22.05
N LEU A 7 -70.84 -8.12 22.85
CA LEU A 7 -70.77 -9.14 23.89
C LEU A 7 -71.13 -10.49 23.24
N GLY A 8 -70.51 -11.60 23.64
CA GLY A 8 -70.86 -12.93 23.14
C GLY A 8 -70.29 -14.08 23.96
N ALA A 9 -71.06 -14.46 24.99
CA ALA A 9 -71.09 -15.64 25.86
C ALA A 9 -70.12 -16.84 25.69
N LEU A 10 -69.74 -17.36 26.87
CA LEU A 10 -69.16 -18.68 27.15
C LEU A 10 -69.93 -19.86 26.54
N LEU A 11 -69.20 -20.90 26.13
CA LEU A 11 -69.56 -22.28 26.47
C LEU A 11 -68.31 -23.15 26.64
N THR A 12 -68.14 -23.68 27.85
CA THR A 12 -67.09 -24.61 28.25
C THR A 12 -67.51 -26.03 27.88
N VAL A 13 -66.70 -26.75 27.09
CA VAL A 13 -66.76 -28.21 27.00
C VAL A 13 -65.33 -28.73 27.14
N ALA A 14 -65.05 -29.38 28.27
CA ALA A 14 -63.84 -30.13 28.49
C ALA A 14 -63.95 -31.48 27.77
N VAL A 15 -63.06 -31.73 26.81
CA VAL A 15 -62.81 -33.07 26.26
C VAL A 15 -61.40 -33.46 26.67
N LEU A 16 -61.30 -34.46 27.53
CA LEU A 16 -60.07 -35.16 27.85
C LEU A 16 -59.69 -36.05 26.66
N THR A 17 -58.61 -35.71 25.95
CA THR A 17 -57.94 -36.61 25.00
C THR A 17 -56.60 -37.07 25.58
N PRO A 18 -56.28 -38.37 25.53
CA PRO A 18 -55.04 -38.91 26.09
C PRO A 18 -53.84 -38.60 25.18
N GLY A 19 -52.74 -38.19 25.83
CA GLY A 19 -51.35 -38.06 25.38
C GLY A 19 -51.02 -38.28 23.89
N CYS A 20 -50.85 -37.18 23.17
CA CYS A 20 -49.89 -37.13 22.06
C CYS A 20 -48.50 -36.87 22.64
N ARG A 21 -47.58 -37.84 22.50
CA ARG A 21 -46.15 -37.53 22.47
C ARG A 21 -45.96 -36.53 21.34
N ALA A 22 -45.36 -35.38 21.62
CA ALA A 22 -44.89 -34.47 20.59
C ALA A 22 -43.91 -35.24 19.71
N GLU A 23 -44.32 -35.57 18.49
CA GLU A 23 -43.37 -35.86 17.43
C GLU A 23 -42.55 -34.58 17.28
N THR A 24 -41.26 -34.66 17.61
CA THR A 24 -40.27 -33.68 17.22
C THR A 24 -40.33 -33.60 15.70
N GLY A 25 -41.05 -32.60 15.19
CA GLY A 25 -41.16 -32.35 13.76
C GLY A 25 -39.75 -32.33 13.17
N SER A 26 -39.56 -33.01 12.04
CA SER A 26 -38.28 -33.00 11.34
C SER A 26 -37.81 -31.55 11.19
N PRO A 27 -36.57 -31.22 11.60
CA PRO A 27 -36.08 -29.86 11.56
C PRO A 27 -36.23 -29.30 10.14
N GLU A 28 -36.80 -28.10 10.05
CA GLU A 28 -36.97 -27.41 8.77
C GLU A 28 -35.59 -26.96 8.27
N ALA A 29 -35.32 -27.17 6.97
CA ALA A 29 -34.04 -26.78 6.38
C ALA A 29 -33.83 -25.28 6.52
N ALA A 30 -32.76 -24.88 7.23
CA ALA A 30 -32.52 -23.48 7.58
C ALA A 30 -31.94 -22.70 6.39
N PHE A 31 -30.97 -23.29 5.70
CA PHE A 31 -30.35 -22.75 4.48
C PHE A 31 -29.46 -23.82 3.80
N ARG A 32 -28.78 -23.42 2.72
CA ARG A 32 -27.87 -24.27 1.94
C ARG A 32 -26.41 -23.86 2.16
N LEU A 33 -25.53 -24.83 2.41
CA LEU A 33 -24.08 -24.68 2.49
C LEU A 33 -23.46 -25.05 1.13
N ARG A 34 -22.59 -24.21 0.58
CA ARG A 34 -21.84 -24.55 -0.65
C ARG A 34 -20.46 -25.11 -0.29
N GLY A 35 -20.14 -26.32 -0.75
CA GLY A 35 -18.82 -26.96 -0.62
C GLY A 35 -17.77 -26.39 -1.56
N ALA A 36 -16.51 -26.74 -1.29
CA ALA A 36 -15.36 -26.34 -2.13
C ALA A 36 -15.44 -26.92 -3.55
N ASP A 37 -16.06 -28.10 -3.69
CA ASP A 37 -16.36 -28.77 -4.96
C ASP A 37 -17.57 -28.18 -5.70
N GLY A 38 -18.22 -27.17 -5.11
CA GLY A 38 -19.46 -26.57 -5.61
C GLY A 38 -20.73 -27.36 -5.29
N VAL A 39 -20.64 -28.52 -4.61
CA VAL A 39 -21.80 -29.27 -4.13
C VAL A 39 -22.53 -28.45 -3.08
N THR A 40 -23.85 -28.58 -3.03
CA THR A 40 -24.67 -27.85 -2.07
C THR A 40 -25.28 -28.81 -1.07
N TYR A 41 -25.05 -28.55 0.21
CA TYR A 41 -25.53 -29.35 1.33
C TYR A 41 -26.72 -28.67 2.01
N THR A 42 -27.65 -29.49 2.52
CA THR A 42 -28.77 -29.01 3.34
C THR A 42 -28.29 -28.84 4.78
N VAL A 43 -28.60 -27.69 5.38
CA VAL A 43 -28.26 -27.38 6.77
C VAL A 43 -29.52 -27.35 7.63
N HIS A 44 -29.50 -28.10 8.73
CA HIS A 44 -30.55 -28.14 9.74
C HIS A 44 -30.11 -27.38 10.98
N THR A 45 -30.99 -26.54 11.52
CA THR A 45 -30.70 -25.77 12.73
C THR A 45 -31.42 -26.35 13.93
N GLU A 46 -30.69 -26.52 15.02
CA GLU A 46 -31.19 -26.94 16.33
C GLU A 46 -30.67 -25.94 17.37
N THR A 47 -31.52 -25.52 18.32
CA THR A 47 -31.05 -24.75 19.48
C THR A 47 -31.01 -25.67 20.68
N ILE A 48 -29.86 -25.75 21.35
CA ILE A 48 -29.68 -26.52 22.57
C ILE A 48 -29.42 -25.57 23.74
N GLU A 49 -30.05 -25.84 24.88
CA GLU A 49 -29.92 -25.03 26.10
C GLU A 49 -28.65 -25.33 26.90
N ASP A 50 -28.01 -26.46 26.61
CA ASP A 50 -26.81 -26.95 27.30
C ASP A 50 -25.76 -27.40 26.28
N GLY A 51 -24.62 -26.69 26.25
CA GLY A 51 -23.48 -27.01 25.38
C GLY A 51 -22.84 -28.37 25.69
N ALA A 52 -23.09 -28.95 26.87
CA ALA A 52 -22.58 -30.27 27.24
C ALA A 52 -23.04 -31.38 26.27
N ALA A 53 -24.17 -31.20 25.58
CA ALA A 53 -24.66 -32.14 24.58
C ALA A 53 -23.72 -32.30 23.37
N ILE A 54 -22.85 -31.32 23.14
CA ILE A 54 -21.78 -31.36 22.13
C ILE A 54 -20.38 -31.28 22.76
N GLY A 55 -20.25 -31.57 24.06
CA GLY A 55 -18.96 -31.62 24.76
C GLY A 55 -18.35 -30.26 25.09
N LEU A 56 -19.14 -29.18 25.13
CA LEU A 56 -18.68 -27.88 25.62
C LEU A 56 -18.93 -27.74 27.12
N ASP A 57 -18.04 -27.04 27.81
CA ASP A 57 -18.18 -26.74 29.23
C ASP A 57 -19.18 -25.58 29.44
N GLY A 58 -20.39 -25.89 29.92
CA GLY A 58 -21.30 -24.91 30.54
C GLY A 58 -22.69 -24.75 29.92
N ASN A 59 -23.56 -24.04 30.65
CA ASN A 59 -24.98 -23.78 30.32
C ASN A 59 -25.17 -22.65 29.30
N ALA A 60 -24.27 -22.51 28.32
CA ALA A 60 -24.44 -21.51 27.27
C ALA A 60 -25.49 -22.00 26.26
N ALA A 61 -26.37 -21.10 25.82
CA ALA A 61 -27.25 -21.40 24.70
C ALA A 61 -26.41 -21.54 23.43
N VAL A 62 -26.65 -22.60 22.66
CA VAL A 62 -25.91 -22.90 21.44
C VAL A 62 -26.87 -23.12 20.28
N SER A 63 -26.60 -22.45 19.16
CA SER A 63 -27.24 -22.77 17.88
C SER A 63 -26.34 -23.74 17.11
N VAL A 64 -26.85 -24.95 16.89
CA VAL A 64 -26.17 -26.04 16.19
C VAL A 64 -26.70 -26.14 14.76
N PHE A 65 -25.79 -26.27 13.81
CA PHE A 65 -26.06 -26.35 12.37
C PHE A 65 -25.52 -27.67 11.85
N ARG A 66 -26.38 -28.68 11.72
CA ARG A 66 -26.00 -30.00 11.18
C ARG A 66 -26.10 -30.01 9.67
N VAL A 67 -25.13 -30.63 9.02
CA VAL A 67 -25.06 -30.73 7.56
C VAL A 67 -25.38 -32.17 7.17
N ASP A 68 -26.34 -32.35 6.26
CA ASP A 68 -26.65 -33.69 5.76
C ASP A 68 -25.41 -34.30 5.11
N ASP A 69 -25.08 -35.52 5.52
CA ASP A 69 -23.86 -36.21 5.16
C ASP A 69 -22.57 -35.44 5.54
N GLY A 70 -22.59 -34.36 6.32
CA GLY A 70 -21.39 -33.58 6.61
C GLY A 70 -20.60 -33.12 5.36
N PHE A 71 -19.40 -32.60 5.60
CA PHE A 71 -18.52 -32.09 4.54
C PHE A 71 -17.05 -32.18 4.98
N THR A 72 -16.13 -32.09 4.03
CA THR A 72 -14.68 -32.11 4.29
C THR A 72 -14.02 -30.88 3.70
N GLY A 73 -12.91 -30.46 4.29
CA GLY A 73 -11.95 -29.64 3.56
C GLY A 73 -11.32 -30.44 2.42
N ASP A 74 -10.74 -29.75 1.45
CA ASP A 74 -9.96 -30.37 0.36
C ASP A 74 -8.50 -30.69 0.77
N GLY A 75 -8.17 -30.49 2.06
CA GLY A 75 -6.82 -30.64 2.59
C GLY A 75 -5.85 -29.52 2.22
N ARG A 76 -6.28 -28.51 1.43
CA ARG A 76 -5.42 -27.40 0.94
C ARG A 76 -5.64 -26.11 1.71
N GLY A 77 -6.10 -26.22 2.96
CA GLY A 77 -6.46 -25.06 3.76
C GLY A 77 -7.85 -24.53 3.47
N ALA A 78 -8.80 -25.39 3.13
CA ALA A 78 -10.21 -25.01 3.10
C ALA A 78 -10.68 -24.48 4.48
N VAL A 79 -11.55 -23.48 4.44
CA VAL A 79 -12.17 -22.84 5.60
C VAL A 79 -13.67 -22.85 5.47
N LEU A 80 -14.39 -22.84 6.59
CA LEU A 80 -15.81 -22.55 6.63
C LEU A 80 -15.99 -21.04 6.86
N ALA A 81 -16.52 -20.36 5.85
CA ALA A 81 -16.92 -18.96 5.92
C ALA A 81 -18.39 -18.84 6.37
N LEU A 82 -18.63 -18.12 7.46
CA LEU A 82 -19.96 -17.87 8.00
C LEU A 82 -20.28 -16.38 7.96
N ALA A 83 -21.41 -16.01 7.36
CA ALA A 83 -21.95 -14.66 7.45
C ALA A 83 -22.94 -14.59 8.62
N LEU A 84 -22.62 -13.78 9.62
CA LEU A 84 -23.35 -13.65 10.88
C LEU A 84 -23.89 -12.21 11.02
N ARG A 85 -25.06 -12.05 11.63
CA ARG A 85 -25.57 -10.78 12.13
C ARG A 85 -25.60 -10.82 13.65
N ASP A 86 -25.38 -9.66 14.28
CA ASP A 86 -25.43 -9.49 15.74
C ASP A 86 -24.48 -10.44 16.48
N ALA A 87 -23.27 -10.62 15.92
CA ALA A 87 -22.32 -11.67 16.33
C ALA A 87 -21.32 -11.24 17.41
N GLY A 88 -21.55 -10.10 18.07
CA GLY A 88 -20.68 -9.61 19.13
C GLY A 88 -20.52 -10.62 20.26
N GLY A 89 -19.27 -10.96 20.59
CA GLY A 89 -18.92 -11.94 21.62
C GLY A 89 -19.25 -13.40 21.26
N ALA A 90 -19.72 -13.68 20.04
CA ALA A 90 -20.06 -15.05 19.66
C ALA A 90 -18.82 -15.93 19.54
N GLN A 91 -18.93 -17.18 19.98
CA GLN A 91 -17.91 -18.20 19.74
C GLN A 91 -18.41 -19.18 18.67
N ILE A 92 -17.53 -19.56 17.77
CA ILE A 92 -17.85 -20.45 16.65
C ILE A 92 -17.02 -21.70 16.82
N GLY A 93 -17.64 -22.84 16.52
CA GLY A 93 -16.93 -24.10 16.50
C GLY A 93 -17.45 -25.07 15.46
N LEU A 94 -16.69 -26.15 15.31
CA LEU A 94 -16.96 -27.24 14.38
C LEU A 94 -17.36 -28.50 15.13
N ILE A 95 -18.21 -29.32 14.52
CA ILE A 95 -18.64 -30.61 15.05
C ILE A 95 -17.95 -31.70 14.23
N GLY A 96 -17.04 -32.44 14.87
CA GLY A 96 -16.33 -33.54 14.22
C GLY A 96 -17.18 -34.80 14.03
N ASN A 97 -16.59 -35.83 13.42
CA ASN A 97 -17.23 -37.14 13.23
C ASN A 97 -17.70 -37.82 14.52
N SER A 98 -17.06 -37.55 15.66
CA SER A 98 -17.46 -38.07 16.96
C SER A 98 -18.71 -37.40 17.54
N GLY A 99 -19.23 -36.36 16.88
CA GLY A 99 -20.27 -35.48 17.39
C GLY A 99 -19.79 -34.48 18.43
N GLN A 100 -18.50 -34.51 18.80
CA GLN A 100 -17.92 -33.55 19.73
C GLN A 100 -17.65 -32.21 19.02
N GLY A 101 -18.05 -31.14 19.68
CA GLY A 101 -17.81 -29.77 19.27
C GLY A 101 -16.45 -29.27 19.74
N ARG A 102 -15.79 -28.47 18.91
CA ARG A 102 -14.57 -27.75 19.27
C ARG A 102 -14.73 -26.28 18.88
N ILE A 103 -14.61 -25.37 19.85
CA ILE A 103 -14.54 -23.94 19.58
C ILE A 103 -13.26 -23.68 18.78
N THR A 104 -13.40 -22.97 17.67
CA THR A 104 -12.29 -22.64 16.76
C THR A 104 -12.07 -21.15 16.64
N ARG A 105 -13.08 -20.32 16.92
CA ARG A 105 -13.00 -18.86 16.85
C ARG A 105 -13.82 -18.19 17.94
N SER A 106 -13.38 -17.02 18.36
CA SER A 106 -14.14 -16.08 19.19
C SER A 106 -14.16 -14.71 18.51
N LEU A 107 -15.32 -14.06 18.51
CA LEU A 107 -15.47 -12.69 18.04
C LEU A 107 -15.32 -11.70 19.21
N PRO A 108 -14.85 -10.47 18.96
CA PRO A 108 -14.81 -9.41 19.97
C PRO A 108 -16.23 -9.08 20.47
N GLU A 109 -16.35 -8.57 21.70
CA GLU A 109 -17.63 -8.29 22.36
C GLU A 109 -18.56 -7.38 21.53
N ALA A 110 -17.99 -6.39 20.86
CA ALA A 110 -18.69 -5.55 19.91
C ALA A 110 -18.38 -6.03 18.48
N ALA A 111 -19.42 -6.26 17.68
CA ALA A 111 -19.31 -6.49 16.24
C ALA A 111 -20.65 -6.11 15.56
N PRO A 112 -20.92 -4.80 15.36
CA PRO A 112 -22.17 -4.36 14.76
C PRO A 112 -22.27 -4.75 13.29
N GLY A 113 -23.49 -4.90 12.80
CA GLY A 113 -23.75 -5.16 11.39
C GLY A 113 -23.55 -6.62 11.00
N MET A 114 -22.97 -6.84 9.81
CA MET A 114 -22.72 -8.17 9.27
C MET A 114 -21.24 -8.53 9.42
N VAL A 115 -20.95 -9.73 9.90
CA VAL A 115 -19.58 -10.25 10.04
C VAL A 115 -19.46 -11.52 9.23
N VAL A 116 -18.53 -11.56 8.29
CA VAL A 116 -18.09 -12.79 7.63
C VAL A 116 -16.83 -13.27 8.34
N ILE A 117 -16.85 -14.50 8.84
CA ILE A 117 -15.72 -15.07 9.56
C ILE A 117 -15.36 -16.44 9.02
N GLU A 118 -14.06 -16.66 8.85
CA GLU A 118 -13.50 -17.93 8.41
C GLU A 118 -12.93 -18.74 9.59
N THR A 119 -13.34 -20.00 9.67
CA THR A 119 -12.72 -20.98 10.57
C THR A 119 -12.02 -22.07 9.77
N GLU A 120 -10.80 -22.43 10.17
CA GLU A 120 -10.08 -23.52 9.53
C GLU A 120 -10.80 -24.85 9.71
N LEU A 121 -10.91 -25.60 8.62
CA LEU A 121 -11.39 -26.98 8.66
C LEU A 121 -10.21 -27.91 9.02
N PRO A 122 -10.43 -28.92 9.87
CA PRO A 122 -9.40 -29.91 10.13
C PRO A 122 -9.03 -30.66 8.85
N ALA A 123 -7.74 -30.94 8.67
CA ALA A 123 -7.28 -31.79 7.57
C ALA A 123 -7.83 -33.22 7.76
N ASP A 124 -8.35 -33.80 6.68
CA ASP A 124 -8.79 -35.20 6.59
C ASP A 124 -10.00 -35.62 7.45
N ASP A 125 -10.52 -34.73 8.30
CA ASP A 125 -11.71 -34.98 9.11
C ASP A 125 -12.98 -34.50 8.42
N ARG A 126 -13.97 -35.40 8.39
CA ARG A 126 -15.35 -35.04 8.01
C ARG A 126 -16.00 -34.27 9.16
N VAL A 127 -16.50 -33.09 8.82
CA VAL A 127 -17.21 -32.17 9.70
C VAL A 127 -18.70 -32.41 9.53
N GLN A 128 -19.38 -32.75 10.62
CA GLN A 128 -20.81 -33.08 10.64
C GLN A 128 -21.69 -31.83 10.75
N GLY A 129 -21.09 -30.69 11.09
CA GLY A 129 -21.79 -29.44 11.30
C GLY A 129 -20.91 -28.40 11.98
N PHE A 130 -21.52 -27.30 12.35
CA PHE A 130 -20.90 -26.22 13.11
C PHE A 130 -21.87 -25.67 14.14
N PHE A 131 -21.38 -24.82 15.04
CA PHE A 131 -22.21 -24.21 16.06
C PHE A 131 -21.76 -22.79 16.36
N VAL A 132 -22.70 -22.02 16.91
CA VAL A 132 -22.49 -20.67 17.43
C VAL A 132 -22.95 -20.63 18.88
N VAL A 133 -22.04 -20.27 19.79
CA VAL A 133 -22.30 -20.08 21.21
C VAL A 133 -22.63 -18.61 21.47
N HIS A 134 -23.69 -18.39 22.23
CA HIS A 134 -24.20 -17.06 22.56
C HIS A 134 -23.60 -16.56 23.88
N ALA A 135 -22.77 -15.51 23.84
CA ALA A 135 -22.34 -14.82 25.05
C ALA A 135 -23.51 -13.96 25.58
N GLY A 136 -23.85 -14.12 26.87
CA GLY A 136 -25.07 -13.55 27.46
C GLY A 136 -25.22 -12.03 27.30
N ASN A 137 -26.48 -11.59 27.26
CA ASN A 137 -27.02 -10.23 27.02
C ASN A 137 -26.95 -9.69 25.57
N GLY A 138 -26.15 -10.29 24.68
CA GLY A 138 -26.20 -10.03 23.24
C GLY A 138 -27.44 -10.66 22.57
N GLY A 139 -27.92 -10.09 21.47
CA GLY A 139 -28.94 -10.74 20.65
C GLY A 139 -28.43 -12.09 20.11
N THR A 140 -29.35 -13.03 19.82
CA THR A 140 -28.97 -14.32 19.21
C THR A 140 -28.39 -14.08 17.82
N PRO A 141 -27.09 -14.34 17.57
CA PRO A 141 -26.49 -14.22 16.25
C PRO A 141 -27.25 -15.05 15.23
N ARG A 142 -27.44 -14.47 14.05
CA ARG A 142 -28.15 -15.12 12.95
C ARG A 142 -27.18 -15.47 11.85
N VAL A 143 -27.12 -16.76 11.50
CA VAL A 143 -26.36 -17.21 10.33
C VAL A 143 -27.17 -16.88 9.08
N ALA A 144 -26.66 -15.96 8.26
CA ALA A 144 -27.26 -15.56 7.00
C ALA A 144 -26.84 -16.48 5.84
N SER A 145 -25.59 -16.95 5.86
CA SER A 145 -25.07 -17.90 4.86
C SER A 145 -23.83 -18.62 5.38
N ALA A 146 -23.54 -19.78 4.80
CA ALA A 146 -22.29 -20.51 5.01
C ALA A 146 -21.72 -21.03 3.69
N ALA A 147 -20.40 -21.04 3.54
CA ALA A 147 -19.70 -21.62 2.40
C ALA A 147 -18.34 -22.20 2.82
N VAL A 148 -17.86 -23.19 2.09
CA VAL A 148 -16.47 -23.65 2.17
C VAL A 148 -15.67 -22.93 1.09
N THR A 149 -14.61 -22.24 1.50
CA THR A 149 -13.77 -21.41 0.63
C THR A 149 -12.29 -21.66 0.89
N ASP A 150 -11.42 -21.03 0.11
CA ASP A 150 -9.98 -21.00 0.38
C ASP A 150 -9.67 -20.11 1.58
N ARG A 151 -8.67 -20.49 2.37
CA ARG A 151 -8.15 -19.70 3.49
C ARG A 151 -7.69 -18.33 3.02
N SER A 152 -8.16 -17.30 3.71
CA SER A 152 -7.61 -15.96 3.60
C SER A 152 -6.89 -15.54 4.89
N ALA A 153 -5.95 -14.60 4.76
CA ALA A 153 -5.25 -14.01 5.90
C ALA A 153 -5.46 -12.48 5.85
N ARG A 154 -6.71 -12.05 6.01
CA ARG A 154 -7.08 -10.63 5.94
C ARG A 154 -8.20 -10.26 6.90
N PHE A 155 -8.25 -8.97 7.20
CA PHE A 155 -9.36 -8.29 7.82
C PHE A 155 -9.85 -7.22 6.84
N ASP A 156 -11.16 -7.13 6.59
CA ASP A 156 -11.79 -6.05 5.83
C ASP A 156 -12.94 -5.43 6.62
N HIS A 157 -13.17 -4.13 6.47
CA HIS A 157 -14.34 -3.43 6.98
C HIS A 157 -14.77 -2.27 6.08
N ASP A 158 -15.97 -2.36 5.51
CA ASP A 158 -16.49 -1.35 4.56
C ASP A 158 -17.36 -0.25 5.21
N GLY A 159 -17.50 -0.28 6.54
CA GLY A 159 -18.42 0.59 7.30
C GLY A 159 -19.71 -0.10 7.72
N SER A 160 -20.07 -1.22 7.09
CA SER A 160 -21.29 -1.99 7.35
C SER A 160 -21.04 -3.48 7.57
N THR A 161 -20.02 -4.01 6.91
CA THR A 161 -19.66 -5.42 6.90
C THR A 161 -18.19 -5.57 7.28
N ALA A 162 -17.92 -6.45 8.23
CA ALA A 162 -16.58 -6.95 8.53
C ALA A 162 -16.34 -8.31 7.86
N PHE A 163 -15.13 -8.54 7.41
CA PHE A 163 -14.62 -9.85 7.02
C PHE A 163 -13.38 -10.17 7.85
N ILE A 164 -13.33 -11.36 8.44
CA ILE A 164 -12.22 -11.85 9.28
C ILE A 164 -11.78 -13.21 8.75
N GLY A 165 -10.65 -13.21 8.05
CA GLY A 165 -10.05 -14.39 7.44
C GLY A 165 -9.37 -15.31 8.45
N ALA A 166 -9.20 -16.58 8.10
CA ALA A 166 -8.70 -17.57 9.05
C ALA A 166 -7.20 -17.42 9.43
N GLY A 167 -6.42 -16.68 8.65
CA GLY A 167 -5.05 -16.33 9.00
C GLY A 167 -4.91 -15.21 10.03
N ILE A 168 -6.02 -14.60 10.47
CA ILE A 168 -6.03 -13.46 11.40
C ILE A 168 -7.07 -13.66 12.50
N GLU A 169 -6.75 -13.22 13.70
CA GLU A 169 -7.71 -13.05 14.80
C GLU A 169 -7.87 -11.57 15.14
N LEU A 170 -9.12 -11.11 15.17
CA LEU A 170 -9.46 -9.73 15.52
C LEU A 170 -9.60 -9.62 17.04
N LEU A 171 -8.59 -9.07 17.72
CA LEU A 171 -8.61 -8.88 19.17
C LEU A 171 -9.40 -7.64 19.58
N ALA A 172 -9.23 -6.54 18.85
CA ALA A 172 -9.94 -5.30 19.09
C ALA A 172 -10.12 -4.51 17.78
N PHE A 173 -11.25 -3.82 17.65
CA PHE A 173 -11.49 -2.87 16.57
C PHE A 173 -12.41 -1.74 17.04
N ASP A 174 -12.05 -0.50 16.72
CA ASP A 174 -12.94 0.65 16.90
C ASP A 174 -13.97 0.67 15.78
N TRP A 175 -15.12 0.02 15.98
CA TRP A 175 -16.16 -0.10 14.96
C TRP A 175 -16.79 1.24 14.54
N GLN A 176 -16.73 2.26 15.39
CA GLN A 176 -17.36 3.55 15.11
C GLN A 176 -16.43 4.45 14.32
N ALA A 177 -15.21 4.68 14.83
CA ALA A 177 -14.28 5.58 14.17
C ALA A 177 -13.39 4.86 13.15
N ARG A 178 -13.26 3.53 13.25
CA ARG A 178 -12.40 2.68 12.42
C ARG A 178 -10.92 3.04 12.53
N ARG A 179 -10.48 3.62 13.64
CA ARG A 179 -9.12 4.18 13.77
C ARG A 179 -8.13 3.30 14.51
N ASN A 180 -8.63 2.31 15.24
CA ASN A 180 -7.81 1.44 16.06
C ASN A 180 -8.13 -0.01 15.72
N THR A 181 -7.11 -0.82 15.48
CA THR A 181 -7.26 -2.27 15.38
C THR A 181 -6.09 -3.00 16.04
N THR A 182 -6.39 -4.13 16.66
CA THR A 182 -5.40 -5.07 17.17
C THR A 182 -5.70 -6.44 16.60
N LEU A 183 -4.73 -7.00 15.89
CA LEU A 183 -4.82 -8.28 15.21
C LEU A 183 -3.76 -9.24 15.75
N HIS A 184 -4.11 -10.51 15.87
CA HIS A 184 -3.19 -11.60 16.16
C HIS A 184 -3.07 -12.55 14.95
N ILE A 185 -1.87 -13.10 14.75
CA ILE A 185 -1.56 -14.03 13.66
C ILE A 185 -1.25 -15.40 14.29
N PRO A 186 -2.24 -16.31 14.40
CA PRO A 186 -2.11 -17.54 15.20
C PRO A 186 -1.13 -18.55 14.60
N ASP A 187 -0.93 -18.53 13.28
CA ASP A 187 0.01 -19.41 12.56
C ASP A 187 0.92 -18.54 11.68
N VAL A 188 1.83 -17.83 12.35
CA VAL A 188 2.72 -16.86 11.70
C VAL A 188 3.68 -17.54 10.72
N GLU A 189 4.20 -18.73 11.02
CA GLU A 189 5.15 -19.42 10.14
C GLU A 189 4.54 -19.79 8.80
N ARG A 190 3.28 -20.26 8.81
CA ARG A 190 2.55 -20.56 7.57
C ARG A 190 2.14 -19.30 6.81
N THR A 191 1.89 -18.21 7.53
CA THR A 191 1.29 -17.00 6.95
C THR A 191 2.36 -16.00 6.45
N LEU A 192 3.44 -15.86 7.21
CA LEU A 192 4.57 -14.96 6.98
C LEU A 192 5.89 -15.74 7.19
N PRO A 193 6.23 -16.68 6.30
CA PRO A 193 7.41 -17.52 6.45
C PRO A 193 8.70 -16.68 6.49
N ALA A 194 9.49 -16.82 7.55
CA ALA A 194 10.67 -15.99 7.81
C ALA A 194 11.70 -16.01 6.67
N GLU A 195 11.81 -17.13 5.96
CA GLU A 195 12.77 -17.36 4.88
C GLU A 195 12.31 -16.88 3.50
N GLN A 196 11.08 -16.34 3.38
CA GLN A 196 10.54 -15.87 2.09
C GLN A 196 10.11 -14.40 2.16
N PRO A 197 10.07 -13.69 1.02
CA PRO A 197 9.51 -12.35 0.97
C PRO A 197 8.02 -12.36 1.27
N TRP A 198 7.61 -11.66 2.32
CA TRP A 198 6.21 -11.46 2.68
C TRP A 198 5.91 -9.98 2.86
N SER A 199 4.63 -9.64 2.81
CA SER A 199 4.15 -8.28 3.06
C SER A 199 2.85 -8.25 3.86
N ILE A 200 2.71 -7.22 4.66
CA ILE A 200 1.46 -6.83 5.31
C ILE A 200 0.97 -5.58 4.59
N THR A 201 -0.23 -5.63 4.03
CA THR A 201 -0.88 -4.49 3.40
C THR A 201 -1.86 -3.88 4.37
N VAL A 202 -1.80 -2.56 4.57
CA VAL A 202 -2.83 -1.80 5.30
C VAL A 202 -3.46 -0.81 4.34
N ARG A 203 -4.79 -0.81 4.23
CA ARG A 203 -5.53 0.16 3.43
C ARG A 203 -6.49 0.98 4.30
N PHE A 204 -6.50 2.28 4.05
CA PHE A 204 -7.34 3.26 4.72
C PHE A 204 -8.45 3.78 3.81
N ALA A 205 -9.57 4.13 4.42
CA ALA A 205 -10.75 4.70 3.80
C ALA A 205 -10.47 6.08 3.23
N ALA A 206 -11.13 6.34 2.11
CA ALA A 206 -11.25 7.67 1.56
C ALA A 206 -12.34 8.44 2.30
N ASP A 207 -12.08 8.91 3.52
CA ASP A 207 -13.07 9.79 4.15
C ASP A 207 -12.96 11.19 3.53
N THR A 208 -14.06 11.66 2.94
CA THR A 208 -14.11 12.91 2.18
C THR A 208 -14.05 14.16 3.05
N ASP A 209 -14.29 14.00 4.37
CA ASP A 209 -14.63 15.14 5.23
C ASP A 209 -13.43 15.79 5.94
N VAL A 210 -12.25 15.16 5.95
CA VAL A 210 -11.08 15.78 6.61
C VAL A 210 -10.43 16.88 5.80
N ALA A 211 -10.73 16.96 4.50
CA ALA A 211 -10.32 18.09 3.66
C ALA A 211 -11.15 19.37 3.88
N ALA A 212 -12.34 19.30 4.51
CA ALA A 212 -13.32 20.38 4.43
C ALA A 212 -13.43 21.30 5.67
N GLY A 213 -12.87 20.95 6.84
CA GLY A 213 -13.26 21.60 8.10
C GLY A 213 -12.18 22.00 9.12
N ALA A 214 -10.91 21.61 8.98
CA ALA A 214 -9.89 21.91 10.00
C ALA A 214 -9.18 23.26 9.73
N PRO A 215 -9.10 24.18 10.72
CA PRO A 215 -8.46 25.48 10.57
C PRO A 215 -6.92 25.43 10.54
N ASP A 216 -6.33 24.27 10.82
CA ASP A 216 -4.89 24.00 10.75
C ASP A 216 -4.69 22.86 9.73
N ARG A 217 -4.58 23.22 8.44
CA ARG A 217 -4.45 22.28 7.32
C ARG A 217 -3.11 21.56 7.38
N ARG A 218 -3.01 20.50 8.18
CA ARG A 218 -1.98 19.48 7.91
C ARG A 218 -2.36 18.83 6.57
N ALA A 219 -1.45 18.84 5.60
CA ALA A 219 -1.60 18.16 4.31
C ALA A 219 -1.64 16.63 4.43
N TYR A 220 -1.55 16.11 5.67
CA TYR A 220 -1.50 14.70 5.99
C TYR A 220 -2.15 14.42 7.35
N THR A 221 -2.50 13.16 7.56
CA THR A 221 -2.95 12.57 8.82
C THR A 221 -1.85 11.67 9.36
N ALA A 222 -1.61 11.68 10.68
CA ALA A 222 -0.60 10.81 11.28
C ALA A 222 -1.22 9.50 11.79
N GLY A 223 -0.38 8.48 11.93
CA GLY A 223 -0.76 7.23 12.57
C GLY A 223 0.47 6.48 13.05
N ARG A 224 0.23 5.31 13.65
CA ARG A 224 1.27 4.42 14.11
C ARG A 224 0.87 2.98 13.85
N VAL A 225 1.85 2.17 13.46
CA VAL A 225 1.75 0.70 13.47
C VAL A 225 2.79 0.16 14.44
N ARG A 226 2.38 -0.76 15.30
CA ARG A 226 3.28 -1.57 16.11
C ARG A 226 3.13 -3.04 15.71
N LEU A 227 4.26 -3.64 15.39
CA LEU A 227 4.41 -5.05 15.04
C LEU A 227 5.19 -5.71 16.16
N SER A 228 4.77 -6.89 16.63
CA SER A 228 5.48 -7.60 17.70
C SER A 228 5.42 -9.11 17.57
N ALA A 229 6.46 -9.75 18.09
CA ALA A 229 6.63 -11.19 18.28
C ALA A 229 7.36 -11.40 19.63
N PRO A 230 7.45 -12.63 20.18
CA PRO A 230 8.15 -12.88 21.44
C PRO A 230 9.59 -12.33 21.44
N GLY A 231 9.83 -11.32 22.27
CA GLY A 231 11.15 -10.67 22.41
C GLY A 231 11.51 -9.69 21.28
N GLN A 232 10.62 -9.43 20.31
CA GLN A 232 10.84 -8.52 19.19
C GLN A 232 9.66 -7.55 19.04
N SER A 233 9.95 -6.27 18.81
CA SER A 233 8.91 -5.30 18.46
C SER A 233 9.49 -4.23 17.55
N ARG A 234 8.66 -3.73 16.65
CA ARG A 234 8.98 -2.59 15.80
C ARG A 234 7.77 -1.69 15.68
N ALA A 235 7.98 -0.40 15.92
CA ALA A 235 6.98 0.62 15.73
C ALA A 235 7.36 1.50 14.53
N MET A 236 6.33 1.95 13.81
CA MET A 236 6.48 2.79 12.63
C MET A 236 5.45 3.91 12.70
N ASN A 237 5.90 5.11 12.36
CA ASN A 237 5.02 6.26 12.16
C ASN A 237 4.46 6.22 10.73
N LEU A 238 3.22 6.66 10.61
CA LEU A 238 2.50 6.77 9.35
C LEU A 238 2.26 8.24 9.01
N VAL A 239 2.47 8.59 7.75
CA VAL A 239 2.07 9.87 7.13
C VAL A 239 1.12 9.56 5.99
N LEU A 240 -0.15 9.84 6.20
CA LEU A 240 -1.24 9.49 5.30
C LEU A 240 -1.76 10.73 4.57
N THR A 241 -1.97 10.58 3.28
CA THR A 241 -2.55 11.54 2.33
C THR A 241 -3.67 10.81 1.56
N ALA A 242 -4.42 11.51 0.72
CA ALA A 242 -5.46 10.88 -0.08
C ALA A 242 -4.89 9.85 -1.09
N GLY A 243 -3.63 10.01 -1.48
CA GLY A 243 -2.93 9.27 -2.53
C GLY A 243 -2.18 8.03 -2.07
N ASN A 244 -1.75 7.97 -0.81
CA ASN A 244 -0.95 6.87 -0.26
C ASN A 244 -1.75 6.03 0.76
N ARG A 245 -3.03 5.78 0.46
CA ARG A 245 -3.95 5.05 1.34
C ARG A 245 -3.65 3.57 1.48
N ARG A 246 -2.78 3.01 0.65
CA ARG A 246 -2.34 1.62 0.73
C ARG A 246 -0.86 1.58 1.10
N LEU A 247 -0.57 1.11 2.30
CA LEU A 247 0.77 0.99 2.86
C LEU A 247 1.21 -0.46 2.93
N TYR A 248 2.51 -0.67 2.83
CA TYR A 248 3.14 -1.99 2.79
C TYR A 248 4.19 -2.10 3.88
N PHE A 249 4.12 -3.18 4.67
CA PHE A 249 5.12 -3.52 5.68
C PHE A 249 5.71 -4.87 5.31
N THR A 250 6.95 -4.86 4.85
CA THR A 250 7.64 -6.03 4.31
C THR A 250 8.70 -6.56 5.26
N ASN A 251 9.12 -7.80 5.06
CA ASN A 251 10.16 -8.42 5.87
C ASN A 251 11.43 -7.56 6.01
N GLY A 252 11.86 -6.85 4.97
CA GLY A 252 13.06 -6.02 5.03
C GLY A 252 12.93 -4.72 5.84
N ILE A 253 11.73 -4.19 6.04
CA ILE A 253 11.50 -3.06 6.95
C ILE A 253 10.98 -3.52 8.32
N VAL A 254 10.43 -4.72 8.47
CA VAL A 254 10.00 -5.20 9.80
C VAL A 254 11.16 -5.90 10.51
N GLY A 255 11.82 -6.83 9.83
CA GLY A 255 12.98 -7.60 10.32
C GLY A 255 12.63 -8.91 11.04
N PHE A 256 11.35 -9.21 11.22
CA PHE A 256 10.84 -10.45 11.81
C PHE A 256 9.38 -10.66 11.38
N ALA A 257 8.87 -11.88 11.44
CA ALA A 257 7.47 -12.18 11.18
C ALA A 257 6.64 -11.85 12.45
N PRO A 258 5.73 -10.87 12.41
CA PRO A 258 4.98 -10.47 13.60
C PRO A 258 3.85 -11.44 13.94
N GLU A 259 3.61 -11.65 15.24
CA GLU A 259 2.45 -12.35 15.77
C GLU A 259 1.31 -11.40 16.14
N THR A 260 1.60 -10.11 16.30
CA THR A 260 0.60 -9.07 16.63
C THR A 260 0.82 -7.82 15.79
N ILE A 261 -0.29 -7.24 15.33
CA ILE A 261 -0.34 -5.98 14.59
C ILE A 261 -1.29 -5.04 15.33
N GLU A 262 -0.79 -3.90 15.78
CA GLU A 262 -1.56 -2.80 16.35
C GLU A 262 -1.49 -1.61 15.40
N ILE A 263 -2.64 -1.03 15.06
CA ILE A 263 -2.71 0.15 14.19
C ILE A 263 -3.54 1.21 14.92
N GLU A 264 -3.02 2.43 14.96
CA GLU A 264 -3.67 3.63 15.47
C GLU A 264 -3.59 4.72 14.40
N ALA A 265 -4.72 5.30 14.02
CA ALA A 265 -4.81 6.38 13.04
C ALA A 265 -5.51 7.62 13.62
N GLU A 266 -5.06 8.80 13.24
CA GLU A 266 -5.74 10.06 13.55
C GLU A 266 -7.11 10.18 12.82
N PRO A 267 -8.00 11.10 13.26
CA PRO A 267 -9.24 11.38 12.53
C PRO A 267 -9.02 11.62 11.03
N GLY A 268 -9.81 10.94 10.19
CA GLY A 268 -9.81 11.12 8.72
C GLY A 268 -9.33 9.94 7.91
N MET A 269 -8.80 8.91 8.56
CA MET A 269 -8.36 7.69 7.90
C MET A 269 -8.89 6.48 8.69
N GLY A 270 -10.04 5.96 8.27
CA GLY A 270 -10.56 4.71 8.81
C GLY A 270 -9.81 3.51 8.23
N ILE A 271 -9.37 2.57 9.05
CA ILE A 271 -8.79 1.29 8.63
C ILE A 271 -9.88 0.48 7.92
N GLU A 272 -9.66 0.16 6.65
CA GLU A 272 -10.58 -0.64 5.83
C GLU A 272 -10.08 -2.06 5.61
N HIS A 273 -8.77 -2.25 5.56
CA HIS A 273 -8.21 -3.56 5.25
C HIS A 273 -6.83 -3.75 5.87
N VAL A 274 -6.61 -4.94 6.39
CA VAL A 274 -5.28 -5.47 6.73
C VAL A 274 -5.14 -6.83 6.09
N GLY A 275 -4.17 -7.01 5.19
CA GLY A 275 -3.93 -8.25 4.47
C GLY A 275 -2.52 -8.77 4.70
N LEU A 276 -2.38 -10.09 4.84
CA LEU A 276 -1.10 -10.78 4.97
C LEU A 276 -0.85 -11.57 3.68
N HIS A 277 0.30 -11.33 3.06
CA HIS A 277 0.69 -11.95 1.81
C HIS A 277 1.99 -12.71 2.00
N SER A 278 1.92 -14.04 1.84
CA SER A 278 3.09 -14.93 1.91
C SER A 278 4.03 -14.76 0.73
N ASP A 279 3.54 -14.18 -0.37
CA ASP A 279 4.34 -13.69 -1.48
C ASP A 279 4.17 -12.16 -1.55
N GLY A 280 5.12 -11.44 -0.93
CA GLY A 280 5.10 -9.98 -0.82
C GLY A 280 5.59 -9.25 -2.06
N ARG A 281 5.37 -9.79 -3.26
CA ARG A 281 5.93 -9.29 -4.53
C ARG A 281 4.85 -8.96 -5.55
N VAL A 282 5.19 -8.10 -6.50
CA VAL A 282 4.40 -7.81 -7.70
C VAL A 282 5.16 -8.25 -8.94
N GLY A 283 4.44 -8.62 -10.01
CA GLY A 283 5.06 -9.15 -11.22
C GLY A 283 5.73 -10.52 -10.98
N VAL A 284 5.01 -11.46 -10.34
CA VAL A 284 5.57 -12.77 -9.96
C VAL A 284 6.11 -13.62 -11.12
N ASP A 285 5.62 -13.37 -12.34
CA ASP A 285 6.04 -14.04 -13.57
C ASP A 285 7.20 -13.31 -14.30
N THR A 286 7.74 -12.24 -13.71
CA THR A 286 8.85 -11.46 -14.30
C THR A 286 10.21 -12.02 -13.91
N VAL A 287 11.25 -11.66 -14.65
CA VAL A 287 12.66 -12.02 -14.41
C VAL A 287 13.12 -11.60 -13.01
N TYR A 288 12.55 -10.52 -12.48
CA TYR A 288 12.81 -10.04 -11.13
C TYR A 288 11.56 -9.36 -10.56
N PRO A 289 10.70 -10.10 -9.83
CA PRO A 289 9.48 -9.53 -9.24
C PRO A 289 9.83 -8.42 -8.25
N ALA A 290 9.11 -7.30 -8.26
CA ALA A 290 9.40 -6.13 -7.44
C ALA A 290 8.70 -6.23 -6.08
N ILE A 291 9.21 -5.51 -5.09
CA ILE A 291 8.57 -5.39 -3.77
C ILE A 291 7.69 -4.13 -3.77
N PRO A 292 6.37 -4.21 -3.51
CA PRO A 292 5.54 -3.02 -3.39
C PRO A 292 5.93 -2.25 -2.12
N ALA A 293 6.18 -0.95 -2.25
CA ALA A 293 6.66 -0.14 -1.15
C ALA A 293 6.38 1.36 -1.36
N ASP A 294 6.25 2.10 -0.27
CA ASP A 294 6.37 3.57 -0.30
C ASP A 294 7.84 3.99 -0.15
N LEU A 295 8.12 5.27 -0.42
CA LEU A 295 9.49 5.80 -0.40
C LEU A 295 10.14 5.69 0.98
N GLY A 296 9.36 5.74 2.06
CA GLY A 296 9.85 5.56 3.41
C GLY A 296 10.31 4.12 3.65
N VAL A 297 9.48 3.13 3.28
CA VAL A 297 9.89 1.71 3.29
C VAL A 297 11.16 1.50 2.48
N ILE A 298 11.22 2.02 1.25
CA ILE A 298 12.39 1.91 0.38
C ILE A 298 13.62 2.51 1.09
N ASN A 299 13.53 3.74 1.61
CA ASN A 299 14.67 4.39 2.27
C ASN A 299 15.16 3.67 3.54
N PHE A 300 14.29 2.96 4.27
CA PHE A 300 14.64 2.25 5.51
C PHE A 300 14.74 0.72 5.37
N TYR A 301 14.60 0.19 4.15
CA TYR A 301 14.73 -1.23 3.86
C TYR A 301 16.12 -1.76 4.25
N ASN A 302 16.15 -2.89 4.96
CA ASN A 302 17.40 -3.51 5.39
C ASN A 302 18.08 -4.25 4.21
N GLN A 303 19.30 -3.84 3.85
CA GLN A 303 20.08 -4.48 2.78
C GLN A 303 20.34 -5.98 3.01
N ARG A 304 20.32 -6.46 4.26
CA ARG A 304 20.45 -7.89 4.57
C ARG A 304 19.25 -8.72 4.10
N ALA A 305 18.11 -8.06 3.89
CA ALA A 305 16.89 -8.69 3.37
C ALA A 305 16.77 -8.53 1.84
N TRP A 306 17.78 -7.95 1.16
CA TRP A 306 17.80 -7.90 -0.29
C TRP A 306 17.95 -9.29 -0.88
N ARG A 307 17.18 -9.55 -1.94
CA ARG A 307 17.24 -10.82 -2.67
C ARG A 307 18.45 -10.89 -3.59
N HIS A 308 19.03 -9.74 -3.94
CA HIS A 308 20.29 -9.65 -4.66
C HIS A 308 21.31 -8.81 -3.87
N PRO A 309 22.56 -9.26 -3.67
CA PRO A 309 23.54 -8.57 -2.82
C PRO A 309 24.03 -7.21 -3.35
N ARG A 310 23.57 -6.80 -4.53
CA ARG A 310 24.03 -5.60 -5.26
C ARG A 310 22.93 -4.56 -5.44
N PHE A 311 21.67 -4.98 -5.45
CA PHE A 311 20.51 -4.09 -5.58
C PHE A 311 19.23 -4.78 -5.12
N GLU A 312 18.17 -4.01 -4.95
CA GLU A 312 16.79 -4.50 -4.81
C GLU A 312 15.86 -3.69 -5.73
N LEU A 313 14.74 -4.28 -6.14
CA LEU A 313 13.75 -3.68 -7.03
C LEU A 313 12.42 -3.48 -6.29
N PHE A 314 11.93 -2.23 -6.31
CA PHE A 314 10.67 -1.86 -5.70
C PHE A 314 9.67 -1.36 -6.75
N ALA A 315 8.39 -1.61 -6.52
CA ALA A 315 7.30 -0.97 -7.22
C ALA A 315 6.70 0.10 -6.29
N TRP A 316 6.74 1.35 -6.72
CA TRP A 316 6.24 2.44 -5.90
C TRP A 316 4.71 2.38 -5.78
N ASN A 317 4.20 2.43 -4.57
CA ASN A 317 2.77 2.26 -4.28
C ASN A 317 1.87 3.45 -4.67
N VAL A 318 2.43 4.62 -4.99
CA VAL A 318 1.67 5.83 -5.32
C VAL A 318 1.55 6.04 -6.83
N ALA A 319 2.67 6.02 -7.55
CA ALA A 319 2.68 6.28 -8.98
C ALA A 319 2.54 4.98 -9.77
N ASP A 320 1.69 5.01 -10.78
CA ASP A 320 1.42 3.85 -11.63
C ASP A 320 2.67 3.42 -12.41
N ASN A 321 2.98 2.13 -12.35
CA ASN A 321 4.12 1.49 -13.01
C ASN A 321 5.49 2.20 -12.88
N VAL A 322 5.78 2.76 -11.70
CA VAL A 322 7.10 3.34 -11.39
C VAL A 322 7.93 2.34 -10.59
N LEU A 323 9.04 1.89 -11.20
CA LEU A 323 10.01 1.00 -10.57
C LEU A 323 11.16 1.80 -9.96
N ILE A 324 11.67 1.34 -8.82
CA ILE A 324 12.78 1.98 -8.11
C ILE A 324 13.86 0.94 -7.84
N PHE A 325 15.03 1.17 -8.43
CA PHE A 325 16.24 0.40 -8.14
C PHE A 325 17.00 1.03 -6.97
N ASP A 326 17.27 0.22 -5.96
CA ASP A 326 18.06 0.59 -4.79
C ASP A 326 19.40 -0.14 -4.82
N PHE A 327 20.49 0.57 -5.07
CA PHE A 327 21.81 -0.01 -5.30
C PHE A 327 22.70 0.01 -4.05
N ALA A 328 23.55 -1.00 -3.87
CA ALA A 328 24.50 -1.04 -2.75
C ALA A 328 25.53 0.11 -2.83
N ASP A 329 26.04 0.40 -4.02
CA ASP A 329 27.04 1.43 -4.28
C ASP A 329 26.85 2.08 -5.66
N LEU A 330 27.68 3.08 -5.97
CA LEU A 330 27.59 3.89 -7.19
C LEU A 330 28.16 3.17 -8.42
N ASP A 331 29.09 2.23 -8.25
CA ASP A 331 29.69 1.50 -9.36
C ASP A 331 28.67 0.53 -9.97
N ILE A 332 27.89 -0.15 -9.12
CA ILE A 332 26.81 -1.03 -9.55
C ILE A 332 25.72 -0.25 -10.28
N GLN A 333 25.34 0.92 -9.74
CA GLN A 333 24.38 1.81 -10.39
C GLN A 333 24.91 2.26 -11.77
N ARG A 334 26.19 2.64 -11.85
CA ARG A 334 26.86 3.02 -13.10
C ARG A 334 26.88 1.88 -14.12
N ASP A 335 27.16 0.65 -13.71
CA ASP A 335 27.15 -0.50 -14.63
C ASP A 335 25.80 -0.66 -15.35
N MET A 336 24.70 -0.30 -14.68
CA MET A 336 23.34 -0.44 -15.23
C MET A 336 22.83 0.82 -15.94
N PHE A 337 23.13 2.01 -15.41
CA PHE A 337 22.53 3.28 -15.85
C PHE A 337 23.53 4.31 -16.38
N GLY A 338 24.84 4.02 -16.33
CA GLY A 338 25.89 4.97 -16.68
C GLY A 338 25.76 5.49 -18.10
N ARG A 339 25.70 4.60 -19.10
CA ARG A 339 25.57 4.98 -20.53
C ARG A 339 24.25 5.69 -20.82
N LEU A 340 23.16 5.28 -20.15
CA LEU A 340 21.87 5.98 -20.22
C LEU A 340 21.98 7.43 -19.73
N GLY A 341 22.71 7.69 -18.65
CA GLY A 341 22.92 9.04 -18.14
C GLY A 341 23.58 9.97 -19.16
N PHE A 342 24.58 9.48 -19.90
CA PHE A 342 25.20 10.23 -21.00
C PHE A 342 24.26 10.39 -22.19
N PHE A 343 23.53 9.34 -22.54
CA PHE A 343 22.58 9.32 -23.65
C PHE A 343 21.43 10.33 -23.48
N VAL A 344 20.97 10.56 -22.25
CA VAL A 344 19.82 11.45 -21.98
C VAL A 344 20.25 12.89 -21.70
N ALA A 345 21.18 13.08 -20.78
CA ALA A 345 21.34 14.36 -20.09
C ALA A 345 22.62 15.14 -20.46
N VAL A 346 23.60 14.52 -21.13
CA VAL A 346 24.89 15.16 -21.39
C VAL A 346 24.89 15.86 -22.75
N ALA A 347 24.99 17.19 -22.74
CA ALA A 347 25.06 18.00 -23.94
C ALA A 347 26.25 17.59 -24.82
N GLY A 348 26.01 17.41 -26.13
CA GLY A 348 27.02 16.96 -27.09
C GLY A 348 27.14 15.44 -27.23
N GLU A 349 26.64 14.66 -26.27
CA GLU A 349 26.62 13.19 -26.31
C GLU A 349 25.21 12.60 -26.36
N ALA A 350 24.20 13.40 -26.01
CA ALA A 350 22.81 12.96 -25.99
C ALA A 350 22.37 12.33 -27.34
N GLY A 351 21.68 11.19 -27.26
CA GLY A 351 21.25 10.42 -28.44
C GLY A 351 22.31 9.49 -29.02
N GLN A 352 23.52 9.42 -28.45
CA GLN A 352 24.59 8.52 -28.91
C GLN A 352 24.89 7.43 -27.89
N VAL A 353 25.16 6.22 -28.38
CA VAL A 353 25.60 5.08 -27.56
C VAL A 353 27.00 4.69 -28.01
N HIS A 354 27.94 4.66 -27.05
CA HIS A 354 29.35 4.29 -27.28
C HIS A 354 29.69 3.01 -26.50
N PRO A 355 30.75 2.27 -26.89
CA PRO A 355 31.28 1.13 -26.11
C PRO A 355 31.64 1.54 -24.67
N GLU A 356 31.71 0.56 -23.75
CA GLU A 356 31.97 0.84 -22.32
C GLU A 356 33.30 1.56 -22.10
N GLU A 357 34.32 1.24 -22.91
CA GLU A 357 35.67 1.81 -22.85
C GLU A 357 35.66 3.33 -23.04
N TYR A 358 34.67 3.87 -23.78
CA TYR A 358 34.52 5.31 -23.99
C TYR A 358 34.14 6.06 -22.69
N TYR A 359 33.48 5.37 -21.75
CA TYR A 359 32.98 5.96 -20.51
C TYR A 359 33.87 5.67 -19.29
N GLU A 360 35.01 5.00 -19.48
CA GLU A 360 35.92 4.65 -18.39
C GLU A 360 36.34 5.89 -17.57
N GLY A 361 36.19 5.78 -16.25
CA GLY A 361 36.54 6.85 -15.31
C GLY A 361 35.55 8.03 -15.25
N ARG A 362 34.45 7.98 -16.01
CA ARG A 362 33.42 9.03 -16.02
C ARG A 362 32.23 8.63 -15.14
N HIS A 363 31.68 9.60 -14.42
CA HIS A 363 30.48 9.45 -13.58
C HIS A 363 29.57 10.66 -13.80
N THR A 364 28.25 10.44 -13.82
CA THR A 364 27.27 11.50 -14.11
C THR A 364 26.52 11.94 -12.86
N TYR A 365 25.72 11.04 -12.27
CA TYR A 365 24.78 11.40 -11.20
C TYR A 365 24.72 10.33 -10.11
N HIS A 366 24.22 10.71 -8.92
CA HIS A 366 24.06 9.81 -7.75
C HIS A 366 22.67 9.17 -7.66
N ALA A 367 21.76 9.64 -8.51
CA ALA A 367 20.42 9.16 -8.70
C ALA A 367 20.09 9.34 -10.19
N HIS A 368 19.18 8.52 -10.69
CA HIS A 368 18.76 8.60 -12.08
C HIS A 368 17.27 8.34 -12.19
N ASP A 369 16.67 8.96 -13.18
CA ASP A 369 15.29 8.80 -13.57
C ASP A 369 15.19 8.67 -15.10
N TYR A 370 14.38 7.72 -15.56
CA TYR A 370 14.21 7.47 -16.98
C TYR A 370 12.76 7.13 -17.31
N ARG A 371 12.25 7.77 -18.37
CA ARG A 371 10.94 7.50 -18.97
C ARG A 371 11.09 6.59 -20.21
N PRO A 372 10.00 5.93 -20.66
CA PRO A 372 10.00 5.08 -21.85
C PRO A 372 10.60 5.75 -23.10
N GLN A 373 10.33 7.04 -23.29
CA GLN A 373 10.80 7.87 -24.41
C GLN A 373 12.33 7.97 -24.50
N ASP A 374 13.03 7.74 -23.39
CA ASP A 374 14.49 7.80 -23.34
C ASP A 374 15.08 6.37 -23.37
N LEU A 375 14.41 5.41 -22.72
CA LEU A 375 14.83 4.00 -22.63
C LEU A 375 14.72 3.27 -23.97
N ALA A 376 13.58 3.38 -24.67
CA ALA A 376 13.35 2.64 -25.90
C ALA A 376 14.33 3.05 -27.02
N PRO A 377 14.60 4.34 -27.27
CA PRO A 377 15.62 4.75 -28.23
C PRO A 377 17.03 4.28 -27.87
N PHE A 378 17.41 4.27 -26.58
CA PHE A 378 18.73 3.80 -26.15
C PHE A 378 18.99 2.36 -26.61
N PHE A 379 18.08 1.43 -26.30
CA PHE A 379 18.23 0.03 -26.69
C PHE A 379 18.13 -0.18 -28.21
N THR A 380 17.27 0.60 -28.88
CA THR A 380 17.15 0.56 -30.35
C THR A 380 18.44 1.01 -31.03
N ILE A 381 19.02 2.11 -30.58
CA ILE A 381 20.25 2.66 -31.14
C ILE A 381 21.42 1.70 -30.87
N ALA A 382 21.56 1.20 -29.64
CA ALA A 382 22.60 0.22 -29.30
C ALA A 382 22.58 -0.98 -30.25
N GLU A 383 21.39 -1.53 -30.52
CA GLU A 383 21.19 -2.64 -31.47
C GLU A 383 21.54 -2.23 -32.91
N GLN A 384 21.03 -1.10 -33.39
CA GLN A 384 21.23 -0.62 -34.76
C GLN A 384 22.70 -0.25 -35.06
N THR A 385 23.43 0.25 -34.06
CA THR A 385 24.86 0.60 -34.19
C THR A 385 25.79 -0.57 -33.86
N GLY A 386 25.25 -1.73 -33.46
CA GLY A 386 26.04 -2.90 -33.08
C GLY A 386 26.86 -2.71 -31.80
N VAL A 387 26.48 -1.75 -30.94
CA VAL A 387 27.13 -1.55 -29.64
C VAL A 387 26.52 -2.56 -28.67
N GLY A 388 27.33 -3.51 -28.20
CA GLY A 388 26.89 -4.54 -27.27
C GLY A 388 26.42 -3.95 -25.94
N LEU A 389 25.28 -4.44 -25.44
CA LEU A 389 24.84 -4.21 -24.08
C LEU A 389 25.73 -5.00 -23.12
N ASN A 390 26.02 -4.43 -21.95
CA ASN A 390 26.63 -5.20 -20.89
C ASN A 390 25.57 -6.05 -20.16
N PRO A 391 25.96 -7.04 -19.33
CA PRO A 391 25.01 -7.91 -18.66
C PRO A 391 24.00 -7.18 -17.74
N ARG A 392 24.32 -5.97 -17.26
CA ARG A 392 23.41 -5.18 -16.41
C ARG A 392 22.37 -4.43 -17.21
N GLU A 393 22.75 -3.92 -18.37
CA GLU A 393 21.81 -3.29 -19.30
C GLU A 393 20.91 -4.33 -19.98
N GLU A 394 21.41 -5.53 -20.26
CA GLU A 394 20.57 -6.66 -20.71
C GLU A 394 19.52 -7.01 -19.65
N PHE A 395 19.94 -7.13 -18.38
CA PHE A 395 19.03 -7.36 -17.27
C PHE A 395 18.00 -6.22 -17.12
N LEU A 396 18.44 -4.97 -17.18
CA LEU A 396 17.55 -3.81 -17.15
C LEU A 396 16.52 -3.88 -18.27
N ARG A 397 16.96 -4.14 -19.51
CA ARG A 397 16.06 -4.28 -20.66
C ARG A 397 14.99 -5.34 -20.40
N ASP A 398 15.37 -6.51 -19.92
CA ASP A 398 14.44 -7.62 -19.70
C ASP A 398 13.41 -7.25 -18.61
N VAL A 399 13.84 -6.60 -17.52
CA VAL A 399 12.93 -6.03 -16.51
C VAL A 399 11.98 -5.01 -17.15
N LEU A 400 12.48 -4.10 -17.98
CA LEU A 400 11.64 -3.07 -18.61
C LEU A 400 10.58 -3.66 -19.54
N ILE A 401 10.88 -4.75 -20.25
CA ILE A 401 9.93 -5.48 -21.09
C ILE A 401 8.87 -6.17 -20.23
N ASP A 402 9.30 -6.87 -19.19
CA ASP A 402 8.43 -7.64 -18.30
C ASP A 402 7.37 -6.75 -17.60
N TYR A 403 7.76 -5.53 -17.23
CA TYR A 403 6.85 -4.55 -16.63
C TYR A 403 6.16 -3.65 -17.66
N GLY A 404 6.36 -3.88 -18.96
CA GLY A 404 5.72 -3.10 -20.03
C GLY A 404 6.12 -1.63 -20.08
N ILE A 405 7.29 -1.27 -19.54
CA ILE A 405 7.86 0.09 -19.62
C ILE A 405 8.41 0.34 -21.02
N ILE A 406 8.94 -0.69 -21.67
CA ILE A 406 9.25 -0.72 -23.10
C ILE A 406 8.70 -2.00 -23.71
N HIS A 407 8.58 -2.04 -25.04
CA HIS A 407 8.19 -3.24 -25.76
C HIS A 407 9.16 -3.53 -26.90
N ARG A 408 9.47 -4.80 -27.12
CA ARG A 408 10.21 -5.26 -28.30
C ARG A 408 9.28 -5.32 -29.51
N ASP A 409 9.75 -4.83 -30.66
CA ASP A 409 9.11 -5.03 -31.95
C ASP A 409 10.15 -5.45 -33.02
N THR A 410 9.76 -5.40 -34.30
CA THR A 410 10.61 -5.79 -35.44
C THR A 410 11.65 -4.74 -35.80
N GLU A 411 11.45 -3.47 -35.44
CA GLU A 411 12.31 -2.33 -35.79
C GLU A 411 13.24 -1.92 -34.63
N GLY A 412 12.98 -2.43 -33.44
CA GLY A 412 13.79 -2.26 -32.24
C GLY A 412 12.92 -2.33 -30.99
N TYR A 413 12.92 -1.23 -30.23
CA TYR A 413 12.13 -1.07 -29.02
C TYR A 413 11.24 0.16 -29.14
N ARG A 414 10.00 0.03 -28.68
CA ARG A 414 9.02 1.11 -28.59
C ARG A 414 8.66 1.42 -27.15
N GLU A 415 8.19 2.64 -26.94
CA GLU A 415 7.73 3.14 -25.65
C GLU A 415 6.55 2.32 -25.13
N GLY A 416 6.58 1.99 -23.84
CA GLY A 416 5.46 1.49 -23.07
C GLY A 416 4.96 2.56 -22.09
N HIS A 417 4.61 2.15 -20.87
CA HIS A 417 4.12 3.05 -19.83
C HIS A 417 4.84 2.80 -18.50
N GLY A 418 5.12 3.84 -17.73
CA GLY A 418 5.82 3.74 -16.45
C GLY A 418 7.07 4.62 -16.38
N ALA A 419 7.92 4.35 -15.39
CA ALA A 419 9.22 5.00 -15.24
C ALA A 419 10.18 4.12 -14.43
N VAL A 420 11.46 4.39 -14.55
CA VAL A 420 12.50 3.79 -13.69
C VAL A 420 13.28 4.87 -12.98
N LEU A 421 13.37 4.72 -11.66
CA LEU A 421 14.14 5.58 -10.78
C LEU A 421 15.26 4.75 -10.16
N SER A 422 16.34 5.41 -9.74
CA SER A 422 17.41 4.75 -9.01
C SER A 422 18.12 5.67 -8.05
N PHE A 423 18.67 5.08 -6.99
CA PHE A 423 19.59 5.73 -6.09
C PHE A 423 20.58 4.71 -5.51
N SER A 424 21.63 5.21 -4.86
CA SER A 424 22.64 4.37 -4.20
C SER A 424 22.64 4.52 -2.68
N ARG A 425 22.85 3.41 -1.97
CA ARG A 425 23.06 3.35 -0.51
C ARG A 425 24.40 3.91 -0.07
N ALA A 426 25.37 4.08 -0.99
CA ALA A 426 26.59 4.83 -0.74
C ALA A 426 26.33 6.33 -0.49
N THR A 427 25.17 6.85 -0.94
CA THR A 427 24.75 8.22 -0.65
C THR A 427 24.32 8.35 0.81
N TRP A 428 24.88 9.36 1.49
CA TRP A 428 24.51 9.73 2.86
C TRP A 428 22.99 9.89 3.01
N ARG A 429 22.43 9.27 4.06
CA ARG A 429 20.99 9.01 4.18
C ARG A 429 20.09 10.26 4.05
N PRO A 430 20.35 11.39 4.74
CA PRO A 430 19.56 12.60 4.56
C PRO A 430 19.57 13.14 3.12
N LEU A 431 20.72 13.11 2.44
CA LEU A 431 20.77 13.45 1.01
C LEU A 431 19.98 12.45 0.16
N ARG A 432 20.09 11.16 0.46
CA ARG A 432 19.32 10.10 -0.22
C ARG A 432 17.81 10.28 -0.04
N GLN A 433 17.33 10.70 1.14
CA GLN A 433 15.92 11.00 1.35
C GLN A 433 15.43 12.13 0.43
N ARG A 434 16.22 13.20 0.31
CA ARG A 434 15.93 14.32 -0.60
C ARG A 434 15.94 13.88 -2.06
N LEU A 435 16.96 13.11 -2.49
CA LEU A 435 17.04 12.56 -3.84
C LEU A 435 15.86 11.64 -4.13
N LEU A 436 15.48 10.76 -3.21
CA LEU A 436 14.34 9.86 -3.43
C LEU A 436 13.04 10.63 -3.62
N ARG A 437 12.82 11.73 -2.90
CA ARG A 437 11.68 12.63 -3.15
C ARG A 437 11.79 13.33 -4.49
N HIS A 438 12.98 13.80 -4.87
CA HIS A 438 13.25 14.43 -6.16
C HIS A 438 12.93 13.47 -7.32
N GLU A 439 13.53 12.29 -7.34
CA GLU A 439 13.32 11.27 -8.38
C GLU A 439 11.84 10.84 -8.45
N ALA A 440 11.17 10.71 -7.30
CA ALA A 440 9.75 10.37 -7.26
C ALA A 440 8.87 11.43 -7.96
N MET A 441 9.26 12.71 -7.93
CA MET A 441 8.55 13.76 -8.67
C MET A 441 8.74 13.63 -10.18
N HIS A 442 9.90 13.20 -10.65
CA HIS A 442 10.07 12.81 -12.06
C HIS A 442 9.17 11.61 -12.42
N GLY A 443 9.10 10.61 -11.54
CA GLY A 443 8.20 9.46 -11.70
C GLY A 443 6.75 9.88 -11.95
N ILE A 444 6.19 10.77 -11.12
CA ILE A 444 4.83 11.30 -11.31
C ILE A 444 4.72 12.11 -12.61
N PHE A 445 5.70 12.96 -12.92
CA PHE A 445 5.73 13.76 -14.15
C PHE A 445 5.75 12.90 -15.42
N TYR A 446 6.41 11.74 -15.39
CA TYR A 446 6.44 10.82 -16.52
C TYR A 446 5.12 10.09 -16.74
N VAL A 447 4.51 9.59 -15.67
CA VAL A 447 3.32 8.73 -15.78
C VAL A 447 2.01 9.52 -15.78
N SER A 448 1.99 10.76 -15.30
CA SER A 448 0.81 11.62 -15.29
C SER A 448 0.89 12.74 -16.33
N GLU A 449 0.21 12.54 -17.46
CA GLU A 449 0.08 13.58 -18.50
C GLU A 449 -0.58 14.85 -17.95
N ARG A 450 -1.60 14.72 -17.11
CA ARG A 450 -2.30 15.86 -16.50
C ARG A 450 -1.35 16.72 -15.64
N PHE A 451 -0.55 16.07 -14.80
CA PHE A 451 0.40 16.79 -13.95
C PHE A 451 1.48 17.48 -14.79
N ARG A 452 2.03 16.76 -15.78
CA ARG A 452 3.04 17.27 -16.70
C ARG A 452 2.53 18.49 -17.48
N GLN A 453 1.35 18.43 -18.08
CA GLN A 453 0.74 19.57 -18.78
C GLN A 453 0.50 20.73 -17.83
N GLY A 454 -0.04 20.48 -16.63
CA GLY A 454 -0.25 21.52 -15.62
C GLY A 454 1.04 22.24 -15.20
N ALA A 455 2.16 21.51 -15.09
CA ALA A 455 3.47 22.10 -14.81
C ALA A 455 3.98 22.98 -15.97
N PHE A 456 3.80 22.56 -17.22
CA PHE A 456 4.11 23.39 -18.39
C PHE A 456 3.25 24.66 -18.43
N GLU A 457 1.95 24.54 -18.20
CA GLU A 457 1.06 25.69 -18.16
C GLU A 457 1.39 26.65 -17.01
N LEU A 458 1.83 26.13 -15.86
CA LEU A 458 2.31 26.96 -14.76
C LEU A 458 3.55 27.75 -15.19
N TRP A 459 4.53 27.09 -15.81
CA TRP A 459 5.73 27.74 -16.32
C TRP A 459 5.40 28.90 -17.29
N GLU A 460 4.49 28.66 -18.23
CA GLU A 460 4.06 29.70 -19.20
C GLU A 460 3.35 30.89 -18.56
N ARG A 461 2.80 30.73 -17.35
CA ARG A 461 2.17 31.81 -16.58
C ARG A 461 3.13 32.53 -15.63
N MET A 462 4.32 32.00 -15.38
CA MET A 462 5.32 32.63 -14.52
C MET A 462 5.76 33.98 -15.09
N SER A 463 6.18 34.90 -14.21
CA SER A 463 6.72 36.17 -14.67
C SER A 463 8.04 35.95 -15.43
N PRO A 464 8.42 36.85 -16.37
CA PRO A 464 9.71 36.74 -17.05
C PRO A 464 10.90 36.71 -16.08
N LEU A 465 10.81 37.41 -14.94
CA LEU A 465 11.84 37.40 -13.90
C LEU A 465 11.92 36.05 -13.19
N GLU A 466 10.78 35.42 -12.90
CA GLU A 466 10.74 34.09 -12.28
C GLU A 466 11.30 33.02 -13.22
N GLN A 467 10.88 33.00 -14.49
CA GLN A 467 11.43 32.07 -15.47
C GLN A 467 12.94 32.21 -15.60
N GLU A 468 13.45 33.44 -15.61
CA GLU A 468 14.88 33.70 -15.69
C GLU A 468 15.63 33.28 -14.42
N TYR A 469 15.04 33.46 -13.24
CA TYR A 469 15.59 32.92 -12.00
C TYR A 469 15.74 31.40 -12.09
N TRP A 470 14.73 30.68 -12.58
CA TRP A 470 14.80 29.23 -12.73
C TRP A 470 15.86 28.79 -13.75
N ARG A 471 16.01 29.50 -14.87
CA ARG A 471 17.11 29.27 -15.83
C ARG A 471 18.47 29.48 -15.18
N LEU A 472 18.65 30.54 -14.38
CA LEU A 472 19.90 30.79 -13.65
C LEU A 472 20.18 29.70 -12.61
N PHE A 473 19.16 29.31 -11.85
CA PHE A 473 19.25 28.27 -10.82
C PHE A 473 19.66 26.92 -11.42
N LEU A 474 18.94 26.45 -12.45
CA LEU A 474 19.18 25.14 -13.06
C LEU A 474 20.44 25.15 -13.94
N GLY A 475 20.63 26.19 -14.75
CA GLY A 475 21.78 26.32 -15.64
C GLY A 475 23.12 26.49 -14.92
N ASN A 476 23.13 26.89 -13.64
CA ASN A 476 24.33 26.98 -12.81
C ASN A 476 24.35 25.98 -11.65
N LYS A 477 23.45 25.00 -11.62
CA LYS A 477 23.29 24.11 -10.45
C LYS A 477 24.58 23.39 -10.08
N GLY A 478 25.30 22.89 -11.08
CA GLY A 478 26.56 22.19 -10.89
C GLY A 478 27.64 23.08 -10.30
N ARG A 479 27.78 24.31 -10.81
CA ARG A 479 28.71 25.32 -10.26
C ARG A 479 28.36 25.69 -8.82
N MET A 480 27.07 25.88 -8.51
CA MET A 480 26.61 26.22 -7.16
C MET A 480 26.79 25.09 -6.15
N ASP A 481 26.68 23.84 -6.60
CA ASP A 481 26.90 22.64 -5.79
C ASP A 481 28.39 22.23 -5.73
N GLY A 482 29.28 22.91 -6.47
CA GLY A 482 30.71 22.61 -6.51
C GLY A 482 31.05 21.31 -7.24
N ARG A 483 30.27 20.92 -8.25
CA ARG A 483 30.52 19.72 -9.06
C ARG A 483 31.50 20.04 -10.19
N GLU A 484 32.69 19.46 -10.12
CA GLU A 484 33.71 19.63 -11.17
C GLU A 484 33.25 18.99 -12.49
N GLY A 485 33.38 19.71 -13.60
CA GLY A 485 33.02 19.22 -14.94
C GLY A 485 31.52 19.22 -15.26
N TYR A 486 30.67 19.76 -14.38
CA TYR A 486 29.23 19.88 -14.60
C TYR A 486 28.78 21.29 -14.23
N ASP A 487 28.38 22.10 -15.22
CA ASP A 487 27.98 23.49 -14.98
C ASP A 487 26.53 23.60 -14.48
N GLY A 488 25.63 22.81 -15.05
CA GLY A 488 24.19 22.78 -14.76
C GLY A 488 23.41 22.08 -15.87
N TYR A 489 22.09 22.22 -15.85
CA TYR A 489 21.20 21.60 -16.83
C TYR A 489 21.15 22.39 -18.15
N ASP A 490 20.78 21.71 -19.25
CA ASP A 490 20.49 22.35 -20.54
C ASP A 490 19.12 23.06 -20.48
N VAL A 491 19.14 24.34 -20.10
CA VAL A 491 17.94 25.16 -19.88
C VAL A 491 17.23 25.59 -21.16
N GLU A 492 17.80 25.32 -22.35
CA GLU A 492 17.12 25.52 -23.63
C GLU A 492 16.15 24.37 -23.94
N ARG A 493 16.32 23.21 -23.31
CA ARG A 493 15.39 22.08 -23.41
C ARG A 493 14.22 22.31 -22.47
N HIS A 494 13.16 22.93 -23.01
CA HIS A 494 11.95 23.26 -22.25
C HIS A 494 11.39 22.10 -21.41
N TYR A 495 11.37 20.89 -21.96
CA TYR A 495 10.93 19.69 -21.22
C TYR A 495 11.77 19.44 -19.96
N LEU A 496 13.10 19.46 -20.10
CA LEU A 496 14.03 19.25 -18.98
C LEU A 496 13.90 20.36 -17.95
N LEU A 497 13.87 21.61 -18.40
CA LEU A 497 13.75 22.79 -17.54
C LEU A 497 12.53 22.72 -16.61
N VAL A 498 11.35 22.41 -17.15
CA VAL A 498 10.12 22.32 -16.36
C VAL A 498 10.10 21.08 -15.47
N ASN A 499 10.60 19.94 -15.98
CA ASN A 499 10.68 18.70 -15.20
C ASN A 499 11.60 18.84 -13.97
N GLU A 500 12.75 19.49 -14.11
CA GLU A 500 13.69 19.75 -13.01
C GLU A 500 13.14 20.80 -12.02
N MET A 501 12.51 21.86 -12.53
CA MET A 501 11.92 22.91 -11.69
C MET A 501 10.87 22.33 -10.75
N GLN A 502 9.93 21.54 -11.27
CA GLN A 502 8.88 20.95 -10.43
C GLN A 502 9.45 19.98 -9.39
N ALA A 503 10.43 19.15 -9.76
CA ALA A 503 11.03 18.19 -8.84
C ALA A 503 11.81 18.90 -7.72
N HIS A 504 12.57 19.94 -8.04
CA HIS A 504 13.28 20.74 -7.04
C HIS A 504 12.35 21.51 -6.11
N VAL A 505 11.19 21.95 -6.58
CA VAL A 505 10.20 22.63 -5.76
C VAL A 505 9.46 21.64 -4.86
N LEU A 506 9.00 20.51 -5.40
CA LEU A 506 8.16 19.54 -4.70
C LEU A 506 8.93 18.53 -3.83
N GLN A 507 10.26 18.40 -3.99
CA GLN A 507 11.09 17.61 -3.06
C GLN A 507 11.14 18.21 -1.64
N LEU A 508 10.81 19.51 -1.50
CA LEU A 508 10.95 20.27 -0.27
C LEU A 508 9.66 20.28 0.54
N HIS A 509 9.79 20.27 1.87
CA HIS A 509 8.68 20.64 2.74
C HIS A 509 8.31 22.11 2.55
N PRO A 510 7.04 22.50 2.76
CA PRO A 510 6.59 23.88 2.55
C PRO A 510 7.44 24.94 3.27
N GLN A 511 7.93 24.61 4.46
CA GLN A 511 8.72 25.50 5.31
C GLN A 511 10.16 25.67 4.81
N GLU A 512 10.67 24.75 3.99
CA GLU A 512 12.04 24.77 3.43
C GLU A 512 12.15 25.65 2.17
N VAL A 513 11.04 25.95 1.49
CA VAL A 513 11.03 26.56 0.15
C VAL A 513 11.78 27.90 0.11
N ASN A 514 11.45 28.82 1.01
CA ASN A 514 12.12 30.13 1.07
C ASN A 514 13.57 30.03 1.56
N PRO A 515 13.87 29.35 2.69
CA PRO A 515 15.27 29.12 3.10
C PRO A 515 16.14 28.54 1.97
N TYR A 516 15.58 27.65 1.16
CA TYR A 516 16.29 27.02 0.06
C TYR A 516 16.49 27.96 -1.14
N PHE A 517 15.41 28.47 -1.74
CA PHE A 517 15.52 29.26 -2.97
C PHE A 517 15.84 30.73 -2.70
N ARG A 518 15.07 31.38 -1.83
CA ARG A 518 15.19 32.82 -1.55
C ARG A 518 16.48 33.17 -0.82
N ASP A 519 16.94 32.33 0.11
CA ASP A 519 18.09 32.66 0.96
C ASP A 519 19.37 31.98 0.45
N PHE A 520 19.38 30.64 0.43
CA PHE A 520 20.58 29.89 0.08
C PHE A 520 20.93 30.01 -1.41
N TYR A 521 20.03 29.64 -2.33
CA TYR A 521 20.35 29.62 -3.76
C TYR A 521 20.38 31.01 -4.39
N ALA A 522 19.55 31.96 -3.98
CA ALA A 522 19.69 33.34 -4.43
C ALA A 522 21.09 33.91 -4.13
N ARG A 523 21.66 33.59 -2.97
CA ARG A 523 23.05 33.97 -2.65
C ARG A 523 24.04 33.26 -3.58
N ARG A 524 23.89 31.96 -3.80
CA ARG A 524 24.77 31.19 -4.70
C ARG A 524 24.73 31.67 -6.14
N ILE A 525 23.55 32.02 -6.66
CA ILE A 525 23.40 32.57 -8.02
C ILE A 525 24.20 33.87 -8.16
N ARG A 526 24.12 34.78 -7.17
CA ARG A 526 24.91 36.02 -7.16
C ARG A 526 26.42 35.75 -7.13
N GLU A 527 26.85 34.69 -6.44
CA GLU A 527 28.26 34.28 -6.38
C GLU A 527 28.76 33.76 -7.74
N VAL A 528 28.00 32.90 -8.43
CA VAL A 528 28.46 32.23 -9.67
C VAL A 528 28.11 32.99 -10.96
N ALA A 529 27.11 33.86 -10.93
CA ALA A 529 26.63 34.66 -12.05
C ALA A 529 26.39 36.14 -11.63
N PRO A 530 27.43 36.86 -11.18
CA PRO A 530 27.30 38.22 -10.65
C PRO A 530 26.68 39.23 -11.63
N GLN A 531 26.88 39.04 -12.94
CA GLN A 531 26.27 39.85 -13.99
C GLN A 531 24.73 39.76 -14.02
N SER A 532 24.19 38.62 -13.56
CA SER A 532 22.75 38.35 -13.51
C SER A 532 22.16 38.58 -12.12
N ALA A 533 22.94 39.06 -11.15
CA ALA A 533 22.48 39.31 -9.78
C ALA A 533 21.28 40.26 -9.71
N HIS A 534 21.23 41.23 -10.62
CA HIS A 534 20.14 42.20 -10.71
C HIS A 534 18.77 41.53 -10.96
N ILE A 535 18.72 40.38 -11.65
CA ILE A 535 17.48 39.62 -11.92
C ILE A 535 16.96 39.04 -10.61
N VAL A 536 17.85 38.43 -9.83
CA VAL A 536 17.53 37.87 -8.51
C VAL A 536 17.04 38.96 -7.56
N ASP A 537 17.75 40.10 -7.52
CA ASP A 537 17.40 41.21 -6.63
C ASP A 537 16.07 41.85 -7.01
N GLN A 538 15.79 42.01 -8.31
CA GLN A 538 14.51 42.52 -8.80
C GLN A 538 13.37 41.57 -8.46
N LEU A 539 13.51 40.27 -8.75
CA LEU A 539 12.48 39.27 -8.46
C LEU A 539 12.12 39.26 -6.97
N LEU A 540 13.12 39.18 -6.08
CA LEU A 540 12.87 39.10 -4.64
C LEU A 540 12.28 40.39 -4.04
N ALA A 541 12.48 41.53 -4.71
CA ALA A 541 11.90 42.81 -4.33
C ALA A 541 10.47 42.98 -4.85
N SER A 542 10.17 42.55 -6.08
CA SER A 542 8.84 42.69 -6.69
C SER A 542 7.87 41.57 -6.30
N GLU A 543 8.39 40.36 -6.06
CA GLU A 543 7.60 39.15 -5.83
C GLU A 543 8.17 38.34 -4.64
N PRO A 544 8.02 38.84 -3.39
CA PRO A 544 8.71 38.27 -2.23
C PRO A 544 8.32 36.82 -1.89
N ASP A 545 7.11 36.40 -2.28
CA ASP A 545 6.54 35.07 -2.00
C ASP A 545 6.52 34.15 -3.24
N VAL A 546 7.24 34.51 -4.31
CA VAL A 546 7.20 33.82 -5.62
C VAL A 546 7.37 32.30 -5.50
N PHE A 547 8.35 31.83 -4.73
CA PHE A 547 8.62 30.40 -4.62
C PHE A 547 7.54 29.64 -3.83
N VAL A 548 6.92 30.29 -2.83
CA VAL A 548 5.80 29.71 -2.07
C VAL A 548 4.57 29.60 -2.97
N HIS A 549 4.30 30.61 -3.80
CA HIS A 549 3.20 30.56 -4.77
C HIS A 549 3.41 29.46 -5.81
N THR A 550 4.62 29.33 -6.36
CA THR A 550 4.97 28.27 -7.32
C THR A 550 4.87 26.89 -6.70
N ARG A 551 5.36 26.71 -5.46
CA ARG A 551 5.17 25.47 -4.68
C ARG A 551 3.69 25.15 -4.49
N HIS A 552 2.89 26.12 -4.11
CA HIS A 552 1.47 25.92 -3.85
C HIS A 552 0.69 25.55 -5.12
N ALA A 553 0.98 26.22 -6.24
CA ALA A 553 0.35 25.90 -7.52
C ALA A 553 0.68 24.48 -7.99
N LEU A 554 1.95 24.07 -7.87
CA LEU A 554 2.36 22.69 -8.14
C LEU A 554 1.73 21.69 -7.16
N GLU A 555 1.57 22.06 -5.89
CA GLU A 555 0.95 21.20 -4.88
C GLU A 555 -0.49 20.86 -5.23
N LEU A 556 -1.28 21.88 -5.58
CA LEU A 556 -2.69 21.68 -5.92
C LEU A 556 -2.84 20.72 -7.10
N LEU A 557 -1.95 20.83 -8.10
CA LEU A 557 -1.91 19.91 -9.23
C LEU A 557 -1.49 18.50 -8.79
N LEU A 558 -0.48 18.38 -7.93
CA LEU A 558 0.01 17.09 -7.43
C LEU A 558 -1.07 16.37 -6.61
N GLU A 559 -1.69 17.06 -5.66
CA GLU A 559 -2.76 16.54 -4.81
C GLU A 559 -3.96 16.11 -5.66
N GLU A 560 -4.31 16.88 -6.70
CA GLU A 560 -5.38 16.54 -7.62
C GLU A 560 -5.10 15.22 -8.36
N VAL A 561 -3.89 15.06 -8.93
CA VAL A 561 -3.59 13.91 -9.80
C VAL A 561 -3.22 12.63 -9.05
N SER A 562 -2.64 12.78 -7.87
CA SER A 562 -2.00 11.67 -7.15
C SER A 562 -2.50 11.51 -5.73
N GLY A 563 -3.15 12.54 -5.17
CA GLY A 563 -3.58 12.57 -3.77
C GLY A 563 -2.45 12.71 -2.76
N VAL A 564 -1.18 12.83 -3.18
CA VAL A 564 -0.03 13.05 -2.29
C VAL A 564 0.39 14.52 -2.26
N SER A 565 1.18 14.87 -1.24
CA SER A 565 1.70 16.21 -0.99
C SER A 565 3.22 16.22 -1.11
N GLY A 566 3.78 17.21 -1.81
CA GLY A 566 5.23 17.33 -2.00
C GLY A 566 5.96 17.52 -0.67
N GLY A 567 7.15 16.95 -0.55
CA GLY A 567 7.86 16.80 0.73
C GLY A 567 7.35 15.64 1.59
N TYR A 568 6.07 15.24 1.48
CA TYR A 568 5.44 14.21 2.31
C TYR A 568 5.20 12.88 1.55
N LEU A 569 6.21 12.44 0.80
CA LEU A 569 6.12 11.23 -0.03
C LEU A 569 6.56 9.94 0.68
N MET A 570 7.15 10.07 1.89
CA MET A 570 7.53 8.95 2.74
C MET A 570 6.40 8.70 3.73
N ALA A 571 5.63 7.66 3.49
CA ALA A 571 4.41 7.37 4.23
C ALA A 571 4.67 6.49 5.46
N VAL A 572 5.72 5.66 5.43
CA VAL A 572 6.05 4.73 6.51
C VAL A 572 7.50 4.90 6.90
N TYR A 573 7.75 5.07 8.19
CA TYR A 573 9.12 5.09 8.71
C TYR A 573 9.21 4.58 10.14
N PRO A 574 10.34 3.98 10.52
CA PRO A 574 10.58 3.58 11.90
C PRO A 574 10.40 4.74 12.89
N ASP A 575 9.91 4.47 14.09
CA ASP A 575 9.69 5.53 15.09
C ASP A 575 10.98 6.15 15.63
N ASP A 576 12.09 5.43 15.53
CA ASP A 576 13.45 5.87 15.83
C ASP A 576 14.16 6.54 14.65
N ALA A 577 13.48 6.69 13.51
CA ALA A 577 14.09 7.28 12.33
C ALA A 577 14.23 8.80 12.44
N GLU A 578 15.45 9.29 12.17
CA GLU A 578 15.66 10.68 11.83
C GLU A 578 15.14 10.93 10.41
N ILE A 579 14.04 11.68 10.32
CA ILE A 579 13.56 12.24 9.06
C ILE A 579 13.81 13.73 9.10
N LEU A 580 14.32 14.26 7.99
CA LEU A 580 14.36 15.69 7.72
C LEU A 580 12.91 16.20 7.54
N HIS A 581 12.15 16.28 8.63
CA HIS A 581 10.89 17.01 8.71
C HIS A 581 11.09 18.40 9.34
N ASP A 582 12.25 18.64 9.94
CA ASP A 582 12.59 19.80 10.77
C ASP A 582 13.80 20.60 10.23
#